data_AF-A0A844MH46-F1
#
_entry.id   AF-A0A844MH46-F1
#
_cell.length_a   1.000
_cell.length_b   1.000
_cell.length_c   1.000
_cell.angle_alpha   90.00
_cell.angle_beta   90.00
_cell.angle_gamma   90.00
#
_symmetry.space_group_name_H-M   'P 1'
#
loop_
_entity.id
_entity.type
_entity.pdbx_description
1 polymer ?
#
loop_
_entity_poly.entity_id
_entity_poly.type
_entity_poly.pdbx_seq_one_letter_code
_entity_poly.pdbx_strand_id
1 'polypeptide(L)' 'MKICNAHTTSEWLSQESVRYVASCLEACENADMLADLRAIFPREVLGQGSRFVSLEQRDRLKVWLDSLNQQAA' A
#
# COMPACT_ATOMS: atom_id res chain seq x y z
N MET A 1 3.61 -13.62 -5.93
CA MET A 1 3.83 -12.39 -5.14
C MET A 1 3.35 -12.61 -3.71
N LYS A 2 4.08 -12.16 -2.68
CA LYS A 2 3.69 -12.33 -1.26
C LYS A 2 2.82 -11.14 -0.81
N ILE A 3 1.67 -11.43 -0.21
CA ILE A 3 0.79 -10.44 0.42
C ILE A 3 0.88 -10.64 1.93
N CYS A 4 0.92 -9.55 2.69
CA CYS A 4 0.87 -9.58 4.14
C CYS A 4 -0.45 -10.21 4.61
N ASN A 5 -0.34 -11.34 5.30
CA ASN A 5 -1.49 -12.06 5.87
C ASN A 5 -1.74 -11.68 7.35
N ALA A 6 -1.04 -10.67 7.87
CA ALA A 6 -1.23 -10.22 9.23
C ALA A 6 -2.61 -9.59 9.41
N HIS A 7 -3.26 -9.89 10.54
CA HIS A 7 -4.48 -9.19 10.93
C HIS A 7 -4.16 -7.73 11.25
N THR A 8 -4.98 -6.82 10.73
CA THR A 8 -4.93 -5.41 11.10
C THR A 8 -5.24 -5.26 12.59
N THR A 9 -4.36 -4.62 13.35
CA THR A 9 -4.57 -4.27 14.76
C THR A 9 -4.97 -2.79 14.88
N SER A 10 -5.50 -2.38 16.04
CA SER A 10 -5.80 -0.97 16.30
C SER A 10 -4.56 -0.07 16.22
N GLU A 11 -3.38 -0.59 16.55
CA GLU A 11 -2.10 0.14 16.44
C GLU A 11 -1.74 0.46 14.98
N TRP A 12 -2.00 -0.50 14.09
CA TRP A 12 -1.85 -0.32 12.64
C TRP A 12 -2.80 0.74 12.08
N LEU A 13 -3.98 0.89 12.67
CA LEU A 13 -4.99 1.88 12.27
C LEU A 13 -4.88 3.20 13.04
N SER A 14 -3.86 3.36 13.89
CA SER A 14 -3.58 4.64 14.50
C SER A 14 -3.29 5.69 13.42
N GLN A 15 -3.64 6.94 13.69
CA GLN A 15 -3.42 8.02 12.73
C GLN A 15 -1.94 8.16 12.34
N GLU A 16 -1.03 7.91 13.29
CA GLU A 16 0.41 7.94 13.07
C GLU A 16 0.84 6.83 12.09
N SER A 17 0.45 5.58 12.37
CA SER A 17 0.74 4.43 11.50
C SER A 17 0.19 4.64 10.09
N VAL A 18 -1.06 5.11 9.96
CA VAL A 18 -1.69 5.35 8.66
C VAL A 18 -0.96 6.45 7.89
N ARG A 19 -0.52 7.53 8.55
CA ARG A 19 0.27 8.60 7.92
C ARG A 19 1.66 8.13 7.51
N TYR A 20 2.28 7.28 8.30
CA TYR A 20 3.56 6.65 7.93
C TYR A 20 3.39 5.76 6.69
N VAL A 21 2.36 4.92 6.64
CA VAL A 21 2.09 4.11 5.44
C VAL A 21 1.76 4.99 4.23
N ALA A 22 1.06 6.11 4.43
CA ALA A 22 0.82 7.07 3.35
C ALA A 22 2.11 7.68 2.80
N SER A 23 3.08 8.06 3.64
CA SER A 23 4.36 8.58 3.15
C SER A 23 5.17 7.50 2.42
N CYS A 24 5.12 6.24 2.87
CA CYS A 24 5.69 5.12 2.13
C CYS A 24 5.05 4.94 0.75
N LEU A 25 3.72 5.03 0.66
CA LEU A 25 2.98 4.95 -0.60
C LEU A 25 3.28 6.14 -1.53
N GLU A 26 3.47 7.34 -0.97
CA GLU A 26 3.86 8.53 -1.73
C GLU A 26 5.26 8.37 -2.34
N ALA A 27 6.17 7.74 -1.62
CA ALA A 27 7.54 7.50 -2.04
C ALA A 27 7.70 6.32 -3.04
N CYS A 28 6.63 5.58 -3.35
CA CYS A 28 6.74 4.52 -4.36
C CYS A 28 7.00 5.11 -5.75
N GLU A 29 8.08 4.68 -6.39
CA GLU A 29 8.43 5.14 -7.75
C GLU A 29 8.09 4.10 -8.83
N ASN A 30 7.82 2.85 -8.42
CA ASN A 30 7.55 1.73 -9.32
C ASN A 30 6.70 0.64 -8.64
N ALA A 31 6.28 -0.35 -9.43
CA ALA A 31 5.44 -1.45 -8.97
C ALA A 31 6.16 -2.39 -7.97
N ASP A 32 7.48 -2.54 -8.05
CA ASP A 32 8.23 -3.43 -7.16
C ASP A 32 8.23 -2.89 -5.73
N MET A 33 8.42 -1.58 -5.55
CA MET A 33 8.29 -0.93 -4.23
C MET A 33 6.91 -1.14 -3.63
N LEU A 34 5.86 -1.02 -4.44
CA LEU A 34 4.49 -1.30 -3.98
C LEU A 34 4.31 -2.78 -3.61
N ALA A 35 4.96 -3.69 -4.32
CA ALA A 35 4.93 -5.11 -3.99
C ALA A 35 5.58 -5.39 -2.62
N ASP A 36 6.68 -4.72 -2.31
CA ASP A 36 7.34 -4.80 -1.00
C ASP A 36 6.43 -4.27 0.11
N LEU A 37 5.78 -3.11 -0.10
CA LEU A 37 4.83 -2.57 0.88
C LEU A 37 3.65 -3.52 1.11
N ARG A 38 3.17 -4.19 0.07
CA ARG A 38 2.11 -5.20 0.15
C ARG A 38 2.53 -6.46 0.92
N ALA A 39 3.82 -6.76 0.98
CA ALA A 39 4.36 -7.86 1.78
C ALA A 39 4.55 -7.50 3.26
N ILE A 40 4.72 -6.21 3.57
CA ILE A 40 4.98 -5.70 4.91
C ILE A 40 3.68 -5.31 5.63
N PHE A 41 2.86 -4.49 4.98
CA PHE A 41 1.71 -3.87 5.63
C PHE A 41 0.39 -4.62 5.36
N PRO A 42 -0.50 -4.75 6.37
CA PRO A 42 -1.83 -5.29 6.15
C PRO A 42 -2.59 -4.48 5.09
N ARG A 43 -3.37 -5.19 4.26
CA ARG A 43 -4.13 -4.60 3.15
C ARG A 43 -4.99 -3.40 3.58
N GLU A 44 -5.61 -3.49 4.74
CA GLU A 44 -6.49 -2.44 5.25
C GLU A 44 -5.73 -1.14 5.54
N VAL A 45 -4.52 -1.24 6.10
CA VAL A 45 -3.66 -0.10 6.40
C VAL A 45 -3.21 0.58 5.12
N LEU A 46 -2.81 -0.20 4.11
CA LEU A 46 -2.49 0.31 2.77
C LEU A 46 -3.70 1.03 2.16
N GLY A 47 -4.90 0.46 2.34
CA GLY A 47 -6.16 1.06 1.92
C GLY A 47 -6.39 2.42 2.59
N GLN A 48 -6.19 2.53 3.90
CA GLN A 48 -6.32 3.81 4.62
C GLN A 48 -5.23 4.81 4.20
N GLY A 49 -3.97 4.37 4.10
CA GLY A 49 -2.84 5.21 3.68
C GLY A 49 -3.03 5.80 2.29
N SER A 50 -3.59 5.02 1.35
CA SER A 50 -3.86 5.47 -0.03
C SER A 50 -4.84 6.64 -0.14
N ARG A 51 -5.60 6.93 0.93
CA ARG A 51 -6.51 8.09 0.99
C ARG A 51 -5.76 9.40 1.21
N PHE A 52 -4.53 9.34 1.69
CA PHE A 52 -3.70 10.50 2.04
C PHE A 52 -2.59 10.81 1.02
N VAL A 53 -2.38 9.94 0.02
CA VAL A 53 -1.45 10.23 -1.08
C VAL A 53 -2.04 11.23 -2.08
N SER A 54 -1.16 11.86 -2.87
CA SER A 54 -1.56 12.73 -3.97
C SER A 54 -2.42 12.00 -5.01
N LEU A 55 -3.23 12.75 -5.77
CA LEU A 55 -4.12 12.15 -6.79
C LEU A 55 -3.31 11.46 -7.89
N GLU A 56 -2.22 12.10 -8.33
CA GLU A 56 -1.31 11.52 -9.33
C GLU A 56 -0.72 10.20 -8.83
N GLN A 57 -0.22 10.18 -7.60
CA GLN A 57 0.33 8.96 -7.03
C GLN A 57 -0.72 7.88 -6.85
N ARG A 58 -1.95 8.24 -6.45
CA ARG A 58 -3.05 7.29 -6.34
C ARG A 58 -3.35 6.61 -7.67
N ASP A 59 -3.30 7.33 -8.78
CA ASP A 59 -3.54 6.75 -10.09
C ASP A 59 -2.40 5.84 -10.55
N ARG A 60 -1.13 6.22 -10.26
CA ARG A 60 0.02 5.33 -10.45
C ARG A 60 -0.11 4.04 -9.64
N LEU A 61 -0.47 4.15 -8.36
CA LEU A 61 -0.69 3.00 -7.48
C LEU A 61 -1.76 2.05 -8.02
N LYS A 62 -2.86 2.55 -8.59
CA LYS A 62 -3.89 1.68 -9.22
C LYS A 62 -3.32 0.88 -10.38
N VAL A 63 -2.62 1.55 -11.30
CA VAL A 63 -2.00 0.89 -12.47
C VAL A 63 -1.01 -0.18 -12.02
N TRP A 64 -0.18 0.12 -11.02
CA TRP A 64 0.76 -0.86 -10.47
C TRP A 64 0.04 -2.01 -9.76
N LEU A 65 -1.02 -1.73 -8.98
CA LEU A 65 -1.83 -2.77 -8.34
C LEU A 65 -2.42 -3.74 -9.37
N ASP A 66 -2.97 -3.23 -10.48
CA ASP A 66 -3.56 -4.05 -11.53
C ASP A 66 -2.51 -4.95 -12.19
N SER A 67 -1.34 -4.40 -12.54
CA SER A 67 -0.21 -5.17 -13.07
C SER A 67 0.25 -6.27 -12.11
N LEU A 68 0.41 -5.92 -10.83
CA LEU A 68 0.83 -6.87 -9.79
C LEU A 68 -0.21 -7.98 -9.55
N ASN A 69 -1.50 -7.67 -9.68
CA ASN A 69 -2.56 -8.65 -9.53
C ASN A 69 -2.66 -9.59 -10.74
N GLN A 70 -2.39 -9.11 -11.95
CA GLN A 70 -2.33 -9.95 -13.15
C GLN A 70 -1.15 -10.93 -13.13
N GLN A 71 -0.02 -10.55 -12.52
CA GLN A 71 1.12 -11.46 -12.31
C GLN A 71 0.88 -12.53 -11.22
N ALA A 72 -0.17 -12.36 -10.42
CA ALA A 72 -0.53 -13.28 -9.34
C ALA A 72 -1.67 -14.25 -9.73
N ALA A 73 -2.24 -14.10 -10.94
CA ALA A 73 -3.25 -14.98 -11.53
C ALA A 73 -2.58 -16.10 -12.35
#